data_AF-A0A519ZNN0-F1
#
_entry.id   AF-A0A519ZNN0-F1
#
_cell.length_a   1.000
_cell.length_b   1.000
_cell.length_c   1.000
_cell.angle_alpha   90.00
_cell.angle_beta   90.00
_cell.angle_gamma   90.00
#
_symmetry.space_group_name_H-M   'P 1'
#
loop_
_entity.id
_entity.type
_entity.pdbx_description
1 polymer ?
#
loop_
_entity_poly.entity_id
_entity_poly.type
_entity_poly.pdbx_seq_one_letter_code
_entity_poly.pdbx_strand_id
1 'polypeptide(L)'
;MEEKNLTGAESLQLIQQMIGAARDEHHENGDGWLFWGWLLFIASAGSVILSYLDLSGYIKYLWNGALVIGPSIFFIRYFRKGKSNSVRTYVQNLLYKIQTGFYISLIVIVVSGYFKNNSSFIFGYYYMLYAFWMYIHGSVLRFKPLTVGAYINWIAAILIFAIEPFRYDMMVSAVAVLLGYLVPGYLLKAADRKRLLVK
;
A
#
# COMPACT_ATOMS: atom_id res chain seq x y z
N MET A 1 -34.06 -17.72 19.12
CA MET A 1 -32.70 -18.24 19.36
C MET A 1 -32.68 -18.69 20.81
N GLU A 2 -32.55 -19.98 21.04
CA GLU A 2 -32.54 -20.54 22.40
C GLU A 2 -31.28 -20.07 23.14
N GLU A 3 -31.44 -19.49 24.33
CA GLU A 3 -30.33 -19.16 25.22
C GLU A 3 -29.71 -20.45 25.75
N LYS A 4 -28.60 -20.86 25.13
CA LYS A 4 -27.81 -21.99 25.60
C LYS A 4 -27.11 -21.58 26.90
N ASN A 5 -27.53 -22.12 28.04
CA ASN A 5 -26.82 -21.97 29.31
C ASN A 5 -25.43 -22.60 29.19
N LEU A 6 -24.41 -21.75 28.96
CA LEU A 6 -23.02 -22.18 28.85
C LEU A 6 -22.53 -22.63 30.23
N THR A 7 -21.92 -23.82 30.29
CA THR A 7 -21.21 -24.25 31.50
C THR A 7 -19.98 -23.35 31.74
N GLY A 8 -19.51 -23.26 32.99
CA GLY A 8 -18.36 -22.40 33.34
C GLY A 8 -17.10 -22.67 32.50
N ALA A 9 -16.87 -23.94 32.13
CA ALA A 9 -15.78 -24.34 31.25
C ALA A 9 -15.97 -23.87 29.79
N GLU A 10 -17.18 -23.98 29.24
CA GLU A 10 -17.50 -23.49 27.89
C GLU A 10 -17.40 -21.97 27.79
N SER A 11 -17.80 -21.25 28.84
CA SER A 11 -17.66 -19.79 28.91
C SER A 11 -16.19 -19.37 28.95
N LEU A 12 -15.36 -20.07 29.73
CA LEU A 12 -13.91 -19.82 29.79
C LEU A 12 -13.26 -20.09 28.43
N GLN A 13 -13.64 -21.19 27.76
CA GLN A 13 -13.15 -21.56 26.45
C GLN A 13 -13.58 -20.53 25.38
N LEU A 14 -14.82 -20.03 25.44
CA LEU A 14 -15.30 -18.95 24.57
C LEU A 14 -14.54 -17.65 24.81
N ILE A 15 -14.30 -17.27 26.07
CA ILE A 15 -13.48 -16.10 26.42
C ILE A 15 -12.06 -16.27 25.86
N GLN A 16 -11.47 -17.46 25.98
CA GLN A 16 -10.13 -17.74 25.51
C GLN A 16 -10.04 -17.77 23.98
N GLN A 17 -11.10 -18.23 23.30
CA GLN A 17 -11.25 -18.10 21.84
C GLN A 17 -11.44 -16.64 21.42
N MET A 18 -12.22 -15.85 22.15
CA MET A 18 -12.43 -14.42 21.89
C MET A 18 -11.14 -13.63 22.11
N ILE A 19 -10.40 -13.92 23.18
CA ILE A 19 -9.08 -13.33 23.48
C ILE A 19 -8.06 -13.79 22.42
N GLY A 20 -8.05 -15.07 22.06
CA GLY A 20 -7.17 -15.62 21.03
C GLY A 20 -7.42 -15.02 19.65
N ALA A 21 -8.68 -14.93 19.24
CA ALA A 21 -9.09 -14.29 17.98
C ALA A 21 -8.84 -12.78 17.97
N ALA A 22 -8.95 -12.10 19.13
CA ALA A 22 -8.54 -10.71 19.27
C ALA A 22 -7.01 -10.53 19.24
N ARG A 23 -6.25 -11.57 19.58
CA ARG A 23 -4.77 -11.60 19.61
C ARG A 23 -4.14 -12.04 18.29
N ASP A 24 -4.90 -12.69 17.40
CA ASP A 24 -4.51 -12.83 15.99
C ASP A 24 -4.58 -11.46 15.30
N GLU A 25 -3.61 -10.63 15.66
CA GLU A 25 -3.22 -9.43 14.92
C GLU A 25 -3.16 -9.79 13.43
N HIS A 26 -3.63 -8.91 12.55
CA HIS A 26 -3.35 -9.10 11.14
C HIS A 26 -1.86 -8.92 10.92
N HIS A 27 -1.18 -10.02 10.63
CA HIS A 27 0.24 -10.02 10.31
C HIS A 27 0.42 -9.98 8.80
N GLU A 28 1.17 -8.99 8.36
CA GLU A 28 1.52 -8.80 6.96
C GLU A 28 3.05 -8.87 6.84
N ASN A 29 3.58 -9.77 6.01
CA ASN A 29 5.02 -10.08 5.95
C ASN A 29 5.87 -8.96 5.30
N GLY A 30 5.33 -7.76 5.09
CA GLY A 30 6.04 -6.61 4.50
C GLY A 30 6.46 -6.76 3.02
N ASP A 31 6.45 -7.96 2.46
CA ASP A 31 6.94 -8.23 1.09
C ASP A 31 6.16 -7.47 0.01
N GLY A 32 4.84 -7.30 0.19
CA GLY A 32 4.03 -6.49 -0.72
C GLY A 32 4.42 -5.01 -0.70
N TRP A 33 4.69 -4.47 0.50
CA TRP A 33 5.12 -3.08 0.69
C TRP A 33 6.50 -2.82 0.07
N LEU A 34 7.43 -3.76 0.24
CA LEU A 34 8.75 -3.68 -0.37
C LEU A 34 8.69 -3.77 -1.90
N PHE A 35 7.88 -4.68 -2.43
CA PHE A 35 7.71 -4.81 -3.88
C PHE A 35 7.17 -3.51 -4.49
N TRP A 36 6.10 -2.96 -3.92
CA TRP A 36 5.52 -1.69 -4.39
C TRP A 36 6.47 -0.51 -4.19
N GLY A 37 7.17 -0.44 -3.05
CA GLY A 37 8.15 0.60 -2.77
C GLY A 37 9.30 0.61 -3.78
N TRP A 38 9.88 -0.54 -4.09
CA TRP A 38 10.93 -0.65 -5.11
C TRP A 38 10.44 -0.31 -6.50
N LEU A 39 9.23 -0.75 -6.86
CA LEU A 39 8.63 -0.44 -8.16
C LEU A 39 8.47 1.08 -8.35
N LEU A 40 7.91 1.77 -7.35
CA LEU A 40 7.73 3.22 -7.37
C LEU A 40 9.07 3.98 -7.30
N PHE A 41 10.04 3.46 -6.55
CA PHE A 41 11.36 4.09 -6.43
C PHE A 41 12.14 4.01 -7.74
N ILE A 42 12.17 2.84 -8.39
CA ILE A 42 12.80 2.66 -9.71
C ILE A 42 12.09 3.53 -10.75
N ALA A 43 10.74 3.61 -10.70
CA ALA A 43 9.99 4.48 -11.59
C ALA A 43 10.36 5.96 -11.39
N SER A 44 10.44 6.43 -10.14
CA SER A 44 10.76 7.82 -9.83
C SER A 44 12.22 8.16 -10.14
N ALA A 45 13.17 7.35 -9.68
CA ALA A 45 14.60 7.55 -9.92
C ALA A 45 14.93 7.44 -11.42
N GLY A 46 14.36 6.46 -12.12
CA GLY A 46 14.49 6.31 -13.56
C GLY A 46 13.96 7.54 -14.31
N SER A 47 12.83 8.10 -13.86
CA SER A 47 12.25 9.32 -14.44
C SER A 47 13.15 10.55 -14.26
N VAL A 48 13.84 10.67 -13.13
CA VAL A 48 14.86 11.72 -12.92
C VAL A 48 16.00 11.56 -13.92
N ILE A 49 16.55 10.35 -14.06
CA ILE A 49 17.66 10.06 -14.99
C ILE A 49 17.24 10.33 -16.44
N LEU A 50 16.08 9.84 -16.86
CA LEU A 50 15.50 10.07 -18.19
C LEU A 50 15.26 11.56 -18.46
N SER A 51 14.89 12.31 -17.43
CA SER A 51 14.74 13.77 -17.54
C SER A 51 16.07 14.47 -17.76
N TYR A 52 17.19 13.96 -17.22
CA TYR A 52 18.54 14.52 -17.47
C TYR A 52 19.09 14.17 -18.86
N LEU A 53 18.61 13.08 -19.47
CA LEU A 53 19.02 12.62 -20.80
C LEU A 53 18.12 13.18 -21.93
N ASP A 54 17.22 14.13 -21.63
CA ASP A 54 16.20 14.68 -22.55
C ASP A 54 15.27 13.63 -23.21
N LEU A 55 15.19 12.43 -22.64
CA LEU A 55 14.33 11.33 -23.08
C LEU A 55 12.96 11.35 -22.38
N SER A 56 12.40 12.54 -22.19
CA SER A 56 11.17 12.76 -21.41
C SER A 56 9.94 12.03 -21.96
N GLY A 57 9.92 11.69 -23.25
CA GLY A 57 8.86 10.88 -23.88
C GLY A 57 8.75 9.46 -23.31
N TYR A 58 9.85 8.88 -22.81
CA TYR A 58 9.87 7.51 -22.27
C TYR A 58 9.38 7.43 -20.83
N ILE A 59 9.31 8.57 -20.11
CA ILE A 59 8.85 8.63 -18.71
C ILE A 59 7.41 8.14 -18.59
N LYS A 60 6.54 8.53 -19.53
CA LYS A 60 5.14 8.07 -19.54
C LYS A 60 5.05 6.54 -19.67
N TYR A 61 5.87 5.92 -20.51
CA TYR A 61 5.87 4.46 -20.69
C TYR A 61 6.41 3.73 -19.45
N LEU A 62 7.43 4.29 -18.80
CA LEU A 62 8.00 3.75 -17.56
C LEU A 62 6.94 3.68 -16.44
N TRP A 63 6.19 4.77 -16.23
CA TRP A 63 5.14 4.85 -15.20
C TRP A 63 3.91 4.01 -15.54
N ASN A 64 3.47 4.00 -16.80
CA ASN A 64 2.37 3.13 -17.23
C ASN A 64 2.74 1.65 -17.07
N GLY A 65 4.00 1.28 -17.38
CA GLY A 65 4.53 -0.06 -17.13
C GLY A 65 4.47 -0.44 -15.66
N ALA A 66 4.98 0.43 -14.77
CA ALA A 66 4.92 0.21 -13.32
C ALA A 66 3.47 0.05 -12.81
N LEU A 67 2.54 0.87 -13.30
CA LEU A 67 1.13 0.81 -12.93
C LEU A 67 0.40 -0.44 -13.44
N VAL A 68 0.84 -1.05 -14.55
CA VAL A 68 0.26 -2.29 -15.08
C VAL A 68 0.87 -3.52 -14.40
N ILE A 69 2.18 -3.52 -14.16
CA ILE A 69 2.91 -4.66 -13.60
C ILE A 69 2.41 -5.01 -12.19
N GLY A 70 2.17 -4.00 -11.34
CA GLY A 70 1.76 -4.21 -9.96
C GLY A 70 0.42 -4.95 -9.80
N PRO A 71 -0.69 -4.45 -10.40
CA PRO A 71 -1.98 -5.13 -10.38
C PRO A 71 -1.93 -6.51 -11.04
N SER A 72 -1.18 -6.68 -12.14
CA SER A 72 -1.05 -7.98 -12.82
C SER A 72 -0.45 -9.05 -11.91
N ILE A 73 0.61 -8.73 -11.14
CA ILE A 73 1.23 -9.67 -10.20
C ILE A 73 0.29 -10.00 -9.04
N PHE A 74 -0.46 -9.02 -8.54
CA PHE A 74 -1.47 -9.24 -7.52
C PHE A 74 -2.57 -10.19 -8.03
N PHE A 75 -3.08 -9.95 -9.24
CA PHE A 75 -4.09 -10.78 -9.89
C PHE A 75 -3.59 -12.23 -10.09
N ILE A 76 -2.36 -12.41 -10.59
CA ILE A 76 -1.76 -13.74 -10.77
C ILE A 76 -1.62 -14.47 -9.43
N ARG A 77 -1.16 -13.79 -8.37
CA ARG A 77 -1.08 -14.38 -7.03
C ARG A 77 -2.45 -14.72 -6.44
N TYR A 78 -3.45 -13.87 -6.69
CA TYR A 78 -4.82 -14.08 -6.24
C TYR A 78 -5.44 -15.34 -6.86
N PHE A 79 -5.26 -15.54 -8.18
CA PHE A 79 -5.74 -16.75 -8.85
C PHE A 79 -4.94 -18.01 -8.52
N ARG A 80 -3.64 -17.90 -8.25
CA ARG A 80 -2.80 -19.03 -7.84
C ARG A 80 -3.04 -19.48 -6.41
N LYS A 81 -3.46 -18.58 -5.51
CA LYS A 81 -4.01 -18.94 -4.19
C LYS A 81 -5.43 -19.48 -4.40
N GLY A 82 -5.53 -20.68 -4.97
CA GLY A 82 -6.80 -21.40 -5.13
C GLY A 82 -7.60 -21.40 -3.84
N LYS A 83 -8.94 -21.30 -3.96
CA LYS A 83 -9.96 -21.16 -2.90
C LYS A 83 -9.53 -21.69 -1.53
N SER A 84 -8.73 -20.91 -0.81
CA SER A 84 -8.44 -21.21 0.59
C SER A 84 -9.65 -20.72 1.34
N ASN A 85 -10.47 -21.66 1.83
CA ASN A 85 -11.65 -21.44 2.66
C ASN A 85 -11.26 -20.92 4.06
N SER A 86 -10.30 -19.99 4.14
CA SER A 86 -10.06 -19.22 5.35
C SER A 86 -11.23 -18.26 5.49
N VAL A 87 -12.02 -18.44 6.54
CA VAL A 87 -13.04 -17.48 6.95
C VAL A 87 -12.36 -16.13 7.11
N ARG A 88 -12.69 -15.15 6.24
CA ARG A 88 -12.14 -13.80 6.33
C ARG A 88 -12.76 -13.11 7.53
N THR A 89 -11.93 -12.47 8.35
CA THR A 89 -12.43 -11.61 9.44
C THR A 89 -13.17 -10.39 8.88
N TYR A 90 -14.00 -9.75 9.70
CA TYR A 90 -14.65 -8.48 9.34
C TYR A 90 -13.63 -7.42 8.87
N VAL A 91 -12.49 -7.33 9.57
CA VAL A 91 -11.41 -6.38 9.24
C VAL A 91 -10.76 -6.72 7.90
N GLN A 92 -10.48 -7.99 7.60
CA GLN A 92 -9.97 -8.41 6.28
C GLN A 92 -10.94 -8.07 5.15
N ASN A 93 -12.24 -8.25 5.37
CA ASN A 93 -13.25 -7.89 4.37
C ASN A 93 -13.31 -6.38 4.15
N LEU A 94 -13.18 -5.57 5.21
CA LEU A 94 -13.11 -4.12 5.12
C LEU A 94 -11.85 -3.67 4.36
N LEU A 95 -10.67 -4.20 4.70
CA LEU A 95 -9.42 -3.92 4.01
C LEU A 95 -9.49 -4.30 2.53
N TYR A 96 -10.10 -5.44 2.20
CA TYR A 96 -10.32 -5.85 0.82
C TYR A 96 -11.19 -4.85 0.06
N LYS A 97 -12.31 -4.39 0.65
CA LYS A 97 -13.18 -3.37 0.03
C LYS A 97 -12.43 -2.04 -0.19
N ILE A 98 -11.66 -1.60 0.80
CA ILE A 98 -10.83 -0.40 0.69
C ILE A 98 -9.79 -0.56 -0.42
N GLN A 99 -9.13 -1.72 -0.50
CA GLN A 99 -8.16 -2.03 -1.54
C GLN A 99 -8.80 -2.07 -2.93
N THR A 100 -10.01 -2.62 -3.07
CA THR A 100 -10.74 -2.57 -4.35
C THR A 100 -11.09 -1.13 -4.74
N GLY A 101 -11.52 -0.30 -3.79
CA GLY A 101 -11.77 1.13 -4.02
C GLY A 101 -10.51 1.88 -4.47
N PHE A 102 -9.38 1.58 -3.83
CA PHE A 102 -8.07 2.12 -4.20
C PHE A 102 -7.70 1.80 -5.67
N TYR A 103 -7.86 0.55 -6.12
CA TYR A 103 -7.59 0.19 -7.51
C TYR A 103 -8.56 0.87 -8.50
N ILE A 104 -9.84 1.00 -8.15
CA ILE A 104 -10.81 1.73 -8.97
C ILE A 104 -10.39 3.21 -9.10
N SER A 105 -10.03 3.84 -7.99
CA SER A 105 -9.54 5.23 -8.00
C SER A 105 -8.26 5.40 -8.83
N LEU A 106 -7.33 4.44 -8.79
CA LEU A 106 -6.14 4.46 -9.64
C LEU A 106 -6.51 4.45 -11.13
N ILE A 107 -7.43 3.59 -11.55
CA ILE A 107 -7.90 3.51 -12.94
C ILE A 107 -8.53 4.84 -13.36
N VAL A 108 -9.38 5.43 -12.51
CA VAL A 108 -10.02 6.73 -12.79
C VAL A 108 -8.97 7.83 -12.97
N ILE A 109 -7.93 7.88 -12.13
CA ILE A 109 -6.86 8.88 -12.23
C ILE A 109 -6.07 8.69 -13.54
N VAL A 110 -5.70 7.45 -13.88
CA VAL A 110 -4.99 7.13 -15.14
C VAL A 110 -5.82 7.58 -16.34
N VAL A 111 -7.10 7.19 -16.41
CA VAL A 111 -8.01 7.56 -17.50
C VAL A 111 -8.17 9.09 -17.58
N SER A 112 -8.36 9.76 -16.45
CA SER A 112 -8.47 11.22 -16.37
C SER A 112 -7.22 11.93 -16.88
N GLY A 113 -6.05 11.32 -16.67
CA GLY A 113 -4.77 11.82 -17.17
C GLY A 113 -4.61 11.78 -18.69
N TYR A 114 -5.34 10.90 -19.39
CA TYR A 114 -5.39 10.93 -20.86
C TYR A 114 -6.23 12.09 -21.39
N PHE A 115 -7.24 12.55 -20.63
CA PHE A 115 -8.10 13.67 -21.05
C PHE A 115 -7.46 15.04 -20.79
N LYS A 116 -6.76 15.21 -19.66
CA LYS A 116 -5.97 16.42 -19.37
C LYS A 116 -4.49 16.08 -19.45
N ASN A 117 -3.80 16.53 -20.51
CA ASN A 117 -2.36 16.30 -20.75
C ASN A 117 -1.43 17.03 -19.74
N ASN A 118 -1.85 17.21 -18.48
CA ASN A 118 -1.09 17.85 -17.42
C ASN A 118 -0.52 16.77 -16.49
N SER A 119 0.75 16.46 -16.66
CA SER A 119 1.39 15.30 -16.03
C SER A 119 1.60 15.49 -14.52
N SER A 120 2.03 16.66 -14.06
CA SER A 120 2.30 16.94 -12.64
C SER A 120 1.05 16.82 -11.76
N PHE A 121 -0.10 17.25 -12.27
CA PHE A 121 -1.37 17.18 -11.55
C PHE A 121 -1.82 15.73 -11.28
N ILE A 122 -1.51 14.81 -12.19
CA ILE A 122 -1.84 13.38 -12.04
C ILE A 122 -0.98 12.75 -10.93
N PHE A 123 0.31 13.08 -10.87
CA PHE A 123 1.22 12.54 -9.86
C PHE A 123 0.82 12.94 -8.45
N GLY A 124 0.42 14.20 -8.23
CA GLY A 124 -0.07 14.63 -6.91
C GLY A 124 -1.25 13.79 -6.41
N TYR A 125 -2.19 13.44 -7.29
CA TYR A 125 -3.31 12.56 -6.93
C TYR A 125 -2.89 11.13 -6.60
N TYR A 126 -1.88 10.58 -7.29
CA TYR A 126 -1.34 9.27 -6.94
C TYR A 126 -0.78 9.27 -5.52
N TYR A 127 0.05 10.25 -5.18
CA TYR A 127 0.63 10.33 -3.83
C TYR A 127 -0.44 10.52 -2.75
N MET A 128 -1.49 11.29 -3.03
CA MET A 128 -2.62 11.45 -2.10
C MET A 128 -3.36 10.13 -1.86
N LEU A 129 -3.61 9.36 -2.92
CA LEU A 129 -4.30 8.08 -2.86
C LEU A 129 -3.43 7.01 -2.19
N TYR A 130 -2.13 6.97 -2.49
CA TYR A 130 -1.16 6.08 -1.85
C TYR A 130 -1.05 6.36 -0.34
N ALA A 131 -0.92 7.63 0.05
CA ALA A 131 -0.88 8.04 1.45
C ALA A 131 -2.13 7.59 2.21
N PHE A 132 -3.32 7.75 1.61
CA PHE A 132 -4.57 7.28 2.22
C PHE A 132 -4.57 5.76 2.43
N TRP A 133 -4.15 4.99 1.42
CA TRP A 133 -4.05 3.54 1.52
C TRP A 133 -3.04 3.09 2.59
N MET A 134 -1.87 3.73 2.64
CA MET A 134 -0.86 3.53 3.69
C MET A 134 -1.39 3.84 5.08
N TYR A 135 -2.12 4.93 5.24
CA TYR A 135 -2.66 5.34 6.53
C TYR A 135 -3.63 4.29 7.08
N ILE A 136 -4.51 3.77 6.24
CA ILE A 136 -5.46 2.73 6.62
C ILE A 136 -4.74 1.45 7.01
N HIS A 137 -3.81 0.98 6.17
CA HIS A 137 -3.07 -0.24 6.49
C HIS A 137 -2.20 -0.06 7.74
N GLY A 138 -1.52 1.07 7.90
CA GLY A 138 -0.73 1.38 9.09
C GLY A 138 -1.58 1.42 10.36
N SER A 139 -2.79 1.96 10.27
CA SER A 139 -3.73 2.02 11.41
C SER A 139 -4.26 0.64 11.78
N VAL A 140 -4.63 -0.19 10.79
CA VAL A 140 -5.15 -1.55 11.04
C VAL A 140 -4.06 -2.48 11.56
N LEU A 141 -2.84 -2.38 11.01
CA LEU A 141 -1.67 -3.13 11.48
C LEU A 141 -1.06 -2.56 12.77
N ARG A 142 -1.59 -1.43 13.28
CA ARG A 142 -1.04 -0.66 14.41
C ARG A 142 0.46 -0.36 14.28
N PHE A 143 0.94 -0.26 13.04
CA PHE A 143 2.35 -0.11 12.73
C PHE A 143 2.67 1.36 12.44
N LYS A 144 3.06 2.08 13.50
CA LYS A 144 3.35 3.52 13.46
C LYS A 144 4.27 3.96 12.30
N PRO A 145 5.35 3.23 11.93
CA PRO A 145 6.20 3.66 10.82
C PRO A 145 5.45 3.79 9.49
N LEU A 146 4.45 2.93 9.22
CA LEU A 146 3.66 3.01 7.99
C LEU A 146 2.69 4.20 8.03
N THR A 147 2.11 4.51 9.19
CA THR A 147 1.29 5.72 9.39
C THR A 147 2.12 7.00 9.21
N VAL A 148 3.35 7.03 9.74
CA VAL A 148 4.28 8.16 9.50
C VAL A 148 4.62 8.30 8.02
N GLY A 149 4.85 7.17 7.34
CA GLY A 149 5.07 7.16 5.89
C GLY A 149 3.90 7.73 5.08
N ALA A 150 2.65 7.56 5.54
CA ALA A 150 1.49 8.18 4.91
C ALA A 150 1.55 9.71 4.99
N TYR A 151 1.85 10.27 6.17
CA TYR A 151 1.98 11.73 6.32
C TYR A 151 3.10 12.31 5.45
N ILE A 152 4.23 11.60 5.33
CA ILE A 152 5.33 12.00 4.42
C ILE A 152 4.83 12.07 2.97
N ASN A 153 4.07 11.07 2.52
CA ASN A 153 3.52 11.06 1.15
C ASN A 153 2.45 12.14 0.92
N TRP A 154 1.67 12.51 1.93
CA TRP A 154 0.77 13.67 1.81
C TRP A 154 1.52 15.00 1.71
N ILE A 155 2.59 15.19 2.50
CA ILE A 155 3.45 16.38 2.36
C ILE A 155 4.06 16.42 0.96
N ALA A 156 4.55 15.28 0.45
CA ALA A 156 5.06 15.16 -0.91
C ALA A 156 4.01 15.51 -1.97
N ALA A 157 2.76 15.07 -1.80
CA ALA A 157 1.66 15.42 -2.71
C ALA A 157 1.44 16.94 -2.78
N ILE A 158 1.45 17.63 -1.63
CA ILE A 158 1.33 19.09 -1.57
C ILE A 158 2.50 19.76 -2.32
N LEU A 159 3.72 19.29 -2.10
CA LEU A 159 4.91 19.81 -2.78
C LEU A 159 4.83 19.61 -4.30
N ILE A 160 4.38 18.44 -4.77
CA ILE A 160 4.19 18.14 -6.20
C ILE A 160 3.14 19.07 -6.84
N PHE A 161 2.09 19.45 -6.10
CA PHE A 161 1.12 20.42 -6.62
C PHE A 161 1.64 21.87 -6.64
N ALA A 162 2.61 22.19 -5.78
CA ALA A 162 3.14 23.54 -5.62
C ALA A 162 4.34 23.84 -6.54
N ILE A 163 5.03 22.82 -7.05
CA ILE A 163 6.25 22.97 -7.83
C ILE A 163 5.95 22.72 -9.31
N GLU A 164 6.26 23.68 -10.18
CA GLU A 164 5.92 23.56 -11.62
C GLU A 164 6.90 22.71 -12.45
N PRO A 165 8.22 22.67 -12.19
CA PRO A 165 9.10 21.83 -12.99
C PRO A 165 8.95 20.35 -12.63
N PHE A 166 8.47 19.56 -13.58
CA PHE A 166 8.30 18.10 -13.49
C PHE A 166 9.51 17.33 -12.92
N ARG A 167 10.72 17.82 -13.16
CA ARG A 167 11.95 17.23 -12.60
C ARG A 167 11.94 17.19 -11.08
N TYR A 168 11.49 18.26 -10.44
CA TYR A 168 11.43 18.34 -8.98
C TYR A 168 10.32 17.43 -8.43
N ASP A 169 9.19 17.27 -9.14
CA ASP A 169 8.13 16.33 -8.76
C ASP A 169 8.67 14.91 -8.62
N MET A 170 9.50 14.48 -9.58
CA MET A 170 10.10 13.14 -9.59
C MET A 170 11.18 12.96 -8.52
N MET A 171 11.90 14.02 -8.15
CA MET A 171 12.85 13.99 -7.04
C MET A 171 12.13 13.89 -5.69
N VAL A 172 11.11 14.71 -5.48
CA VAL A 172 10.24 14.67 -4.28
C VAL A 172 9.60 13.29 -4.17
N SER A 173 9.10 12.75 -5.29
CA SER A 173 8.56 11.40 -5.40
C SER A 173 9.56 10.32 -4.95
N ALA A 174 10.80 10.34 -5.45
CA ALA A 174 11.81 9.36 -5.08
C ALA A 174 12.13 9.38 -3.57
N VAL A 175 12.24 10.57 -2.99
CA VAL A 175 12.48 10.73 -1.54
C VAL A 175 11.27 10.28 -0.72
N ALA A 176 10.06 10.64 -1.15
CA ALA A 176 8.82 10.26 -0.47
C ALA A 176 8.59 8.74 -0.47
N VAL A 177 8.89 8.07 -1.57
CA VAL A 177 8.81 6.60 -1.66
C VAL A 177 9.88 5.94 -0.81
N LEU A 178 11.10 6.47 -0.79
CA LEU A 178 12.18 5.92 0.03
C LEU A 178 11.84 6.00 1.52
N LEU A 179 11.42 7.17 2.00
CA LEU A 179 11.11 7.39 3.42
C LEU A 179 9.74 6.84 3.82
N GLY A 180 8.76 6.89 2.92
CA GLY A 180 7.39 6.51 3.20
C GLY A 180 7.08 5.03 2.94
N TYR A 181 7.60 4.44 1.86
CA TYR A 181 7.30 3.05 1.50
C TYR A 181 8.43 2.09 1.90
N LEU A 182 9.66 2.36 1.47
CA LEU A 182 10.77 1.44 1.65
C LEU A 182 11.19 1.30 3.11
N VAL A 183 11.39 2.41 3.82
CA VAL A 183 11.79 2.37 5.23
C VAL A 183 10.75 1.63 6.09
N PRO A 184 9.45 1.96 6.07
CA PRO A 184 8.45 1.19 6.80
C PRO A 184 8.32 -0.25 6.33
N GLY A 185 8.47 -0.52 5.02
CA GLY A 185 8.46 -1.88 4.48
C GLY A 185 9.58 -2.77 5.03
N TYR A 186 10.82 -2.25 5.12
CA TYR A 186 11.94 -2.97 5.72
C TYR A 186 11.76 -3.16 7.23
N LEU A 187 11.25 -2.14 7.93
CA LEU A 187 10.95 -2.24 9.36
C LEU A 187 9.86 -3.29 9.63
N LEU A 188 8.82 -3.36 8.79
CA LEU A 188 7.75 -4.34 8.90
C LEU A 188 8.28 -5.77 8.68
N LYS A 189 9.13 -5.97 7.67
CA LYS A 189 9.78 -7.26 7.41
C LYS A 189 10.73 -7.68 8.54
N ALA A 190 11.46 -6.74 9.12
CA ALA A 190 12.32 -7.00 10.27
C ALA A 190 11.51 -7.39 11.52
N ALA A 191 10.37 -6.72 11.76
CA ALA A 191 9.46 -7.05 12.84
C ALA A 191 8.85 -8.46 12.69
N ASP A 192 8.44 -8.82 11.46
CA ASP A 192 7.91 -10.16 11.16
C ASP A 192 8.97 -11.26 11.38
N ARG A 193 10.21 -11.04 10.90
CA ARG A 193 11.31 -12.00 11.10
C ARG A 193 11.64 -12.20 12.57
N LYS A 194 11.69 -11.12 13.38
CA LYS A 194 11.93 -11.24 14.83
C LYS A 194 10.87 -12.09 15.52
N ARG A 195 9.62 -12.00 15.07
CA ARG A 195 8.52 -12.77 15.64
C ARG A 195 8.60 -14.27 15.30
N LEU A 196 9.00 -14.60 14.07
CA LEU A 196 9.21 -15.99 13.65
C LEU A 196 10.34 -16.69 14.42
N LEU A 197 11.29 -15.95 14.99
CA LEU A 197 12.40 -16.49 15.78
C LEU A 197 12.05 -16.72 17.27
N VAL A 198 10.93 -16.15 17.74
CA VAL A 198 10.47 -16.26 19.15
C VAL A 198 9.37 -17.32 19.32
N LYS A 199 8.81 -17.83 18.21
CA LYS A 199 7.91 -19.00 18.19
C LYS A 199 8.71 -20.28 18.06
#